data_AF-A0A5C5PXN4-F1
#
_entry.id   AF-A0A5C5PXN4-F1
#
_cell.length_a   1.000
_cell.length_b   1.000
_cell.length_c   1.000
_cell.angle_alpha   90.00
_cell.angle_beta   90.00
_cell.angle_gamma   90.00
#
_symmetry.space_group_name_H-M   'P 1'
#
loop_
_entity.id
_entity.type
_entity.pdbx_description
1 polymer ?
#
loop_
_entity_poly.entity_id
_entity_poly.type
_entity_poly.pdbx_seq_one_letter_code
_entity_poly.pdbx_strand_id
1 'polypeptide(L)'
;TYGAPRTGDATFVAAAEPLAHHRAVNNNDMIPSVPAPWMNARRSIWIPGFKAMFITNPVLGALIFVAGLVRVGGAPYQHHGTLHHFMLVPFNQKEMSSILWRPGCDSIEQAACTRALAKDGDLPYRDGWITQLMSLGDHSIPRAYIPLSWATLRRWQQTQETRGTLVTEREYALVDQALKTMRFKVEEKSRHMRYNQRDLTDADYLQADIELTRESDKLAHSLQRLERLRISHLSLADVYGSAAQSPALEIA
;
A
#
# COMPACT_ATOMS: atom_id res chain seq x y z
N THR A 1 -7.95 10.66 9.06
CA THR A 1 -6.71 11.39 8.71
C THR A 1 -6.36 11.13 7.26
N TYR A 2 -5.59 12.02 6.63
CA TYR A 2 -5.15 11.91 5.23
C TYR A 2 -3.63 12.06 5.19
N GLY A 3 -2.92 11.14 4.54
CA GLY A 3 -1.46 11.17 4.41
C GLY A 3 -0.69 11.13 5.73
N ALA A 4 -1.34 10.70 6.81
CA ALA A 4 -0.74 10.78 8.13
C ALA A 4 0.44 9.78 8.27
N PRO A 5 1.54 10.21 8.91
CA PRO A 5 2.64 9.31 9.26
C PRO A 5 2.20 8.25 10.27
N ARG A 6 3.10 7.32 10.61
CA ARG A 6 2.90 6.40 11.74
C ARG A 6 2.69 7.20 13.03
N THR A 7 1.74 6.76 13.85
CA THR A 7 1.17 7.57 14.94
C THR A 7 1.87 7.32 16.27
N GLY A 8 2.37 6.12 16.50
CA GLY A 8 3.03 5.73 17.75
C GLY A 8 3.58 4.31 17.66
N ASP A 9 4.19 3.83 18.72
CA ASP A 9 4.60 2.43 18.82
C ASP A 9 3.39 1.48 18.93
N ALA A 10 3.65 0.18 18.81
CA ALA A 10 2.60 -0.84 18.90
C ALA A 10 1.83 -0.79 20.24
N THR A 11 2.46 -0.35 21.34
CA THR A 11 1.79 -0.21 22.64
C THR A 11 0.78 0.93 22.61
N PHE A 12 1.17 2.09 22.07
CA PHE A 12 0.27 3.22 21.87
C PHE A 12 -0.88 2.86 20.94
N VAL A 13 -0.59 2.21 19.81
CA VAL A 13 -1.61 1.83 18.83
C VAL A 13 -2.59 0.81 19.41
N ALA A 14 -2.11 -0.17 20.19
CA ALA A 14 -2.98 -1.12 20.88
C ALA A 14 -3.88 -0.44 21.92
N ALA A 15 -3.35 0.51 22.70
CA ALA A 15 -4.14 1.27 23.67
C ALA A 15 -5.20 2.16 23.00
N ALA A 16 -4.95 2.61 21.77
CA ALA A 16 -5.85 3.46 21.01
C ALA A 16 -6.90 2.69 20.18
N GLU A 17 -6.79 1.36 20.05
CA GLU A 17 -7.66 0.51 19.20
C GLU A 17 -9.17 0.79 19.32
N PRO A 18 -9.74 1.04 20.52
CA PRO A 18 -11.19 1.31 20.64
C PRO A 18 -11.66 2.59 19.93
N LEU A 19 -10.75 3.48 19.54
CA LEU A 19 -11.08 4.74 18.90
C LEU A 19 -11.37 4.52 17.41
N ALA A 20 -12.59 4.85 16.98
CA ALA A 20 -12.93 4.84 15.56
C ALA A 20 -12.04 5.84 14.79
N HIS A 21 -11.12 5.31 13.98
CA HIS A 21 -10.22 6.11 13.16
C HIS A 21 -10.13 5.55 11.76
N HIS A 22 -10.36 6.40 10.77
CA HIS A 22 -10.13 6.10 9.36
C HIS A 22 -8.94 6.90 8.86
N ARG A 23 -8.04 6.25 8.14
CA ARG A 23 -6.88 6.88 7.51
C ARG A 23 -6.93 6.66 6.01
N ALA A 24 -6.64 7.69 5.25
CA ALA A 24 -6.54 7.60 3.80
C ALA A 24 -5.12 7.89 3.34
N VAL A 25 -4.63 7.10 2.39
CA VAL A 25 -3.27 7.21 1.84
C VAL A 25 -3.36 7.24 0.31
N ASN A 26 -2.70 8.24 -0.28
CA ASN A 26 -2.44 8.27 -1.71
C ASN A 26 -1.20 7.41 -2.02
N ASN A 27 -1.27 6.56 -3.04
CA ASN A 27 -0.23 5.60 -3.39
C ASN A 27 1.19 6.19 -3.51
N ASN A 28 1.31 7.47 -3.90
CA ASN A 28 2.61 8.13 -4.07
C ASN A 28 2.96 9.10 -2.94
N ASP A 29 2.11 9.21 -1.91
CA ASP A 29 2.42 9.96 -0.72
C ASP A 29 3.44 9.19 0.14
N MET A 30 4.61 9.79 0.33
CA MET A 30 5.71 9.19 1.06
C MET A 30 5.62 9.39 2.58
N ILE A 31 4.78 10.33 3.06
CA ILE A 31 4.70 10.68 4.49
C ILE A 31 4.13 9.52 5.34
N PRO A 32 3.13 8.75 4.89
CA PRO A 32 2.70 7.55 5.60
C PRO A 32 3.83 6.53 5.83
N SER A 33 4.87 6.51 5.00
CA SER A 33 6.00 5.60 5.17
C SER A 33 6.95 5.99 6.31
N VAL A 34 6.76 7.13 6.96
CA VAL A 34 7.59 7.59 8.09
C VAL A 34 6.80 7.77 9.39
N PRO A 35 7.46 7.72 10.56
CA PRO A 35 8.74 7.06 10.79
C PRO A 35 8.65 5.59 10.38
N ALA A 36 9.76 5.01 9.91
CA ALA A 36 9.80 3.57 9.63
C ALA A 36 9.62 2.78 10.95
N PRO A 37 9.10 1.54 10.91
CA PRO A 37 8.69 0.79 12.11
C PRO A 37 9.77 0.69 13.20
N TRP A 38 11.03 0.66 12.82
CA TRP A 38 12.22 0.49 13.66
C TRP A 38 12.88 1.82 14.07
N MET A 39 12.36 2.98 13.66
CA MET A 39 12.95 4.29 14.02
C MET A 39 12.73 4.69 15.49
N ASN A 40 12.12 3.81 16.28
CA ASN A 40 12.13 3.85 17.75
C ASN A 40 13.52 3.45 18.33
N ALA A 41 14.39 2.89 17.49
CA ALA A 41 15.81 2.64 17.73
C ALA A 41 16.59 3.89 18.17
N ARG A 42 17.71 3.70 18.89
CA ARG A 42 18.68 4.77 19.20
C ARG A 42 19.06 5.55 17.92
N ARG A 43 19.03 6.89 18.01
CA ARG A 43 19.27 7.83 16.89
C ARG A 43 20.59 7.60 16.14
N SER A 44 21.62 7.12 16.82
CA SER A 44 22.93 6.81 16.24
C SER A 44 22.89 5.65 15.23
N ILE A 45 21.85 4.82 15.25
CA ILE A 45 21.75 3.60 14.44
C ILE A 45 20.90 3.84 13.18
N TRP A 46 19.86 4.66 13.24
CA TRP A 46 18.93 4.78 12.11
C TRP A 46 19.24 5.89 11.09
N ILE A 47 19.94 6.96 11.47
CA ILE A 47 20.31 8.06 10.56
C ILE A 47 21.12 7.57 9.33
N PRO A 48 22.09 6.65 9.46
CA PRO A 48 22.79 6.07 8.32
C PRO A 48 21.88 5.23 7.41
N GLY A 49 21.01 4.40 7.98
CA GLY A 49 20.07 3.53 7.23
C GLY A 49 18.98 4.31 6.48
N PHE A 50 18.50 5.42 7.06
CA PHE A 50 17.56 6.34 6.42
C PHE A 50 18.16 6.96 5.15
N LYS A 51 19.45 7.34 5.16
CA LYS A 51 20.12 7.87 3.96
C LYS A 51 20.25 6.84 2.83
N ALA A 52 20.45 5.56 3.15
CA ALA A 52 20.62 4.51 2.14
C ALA A 52 19.32 4.18 1.38
N MET A 53 18.15 4.27 2.04
CA MET A 53 16.85 3.99 1.42
C MET A 53 16.46 4.94 0.26
N PHE A 54 16.96 6.18 0.26
CA PHE A 54 16.58 7.18 -0.73
C PHE A 54 17.53 7.29 -1.92
N ILE A 55 18.71 6.63 -1.89
CA ILE A 55 19.82 6.99 -2.79
C ILE A 55 20.12 5.95 -3.88
N THR A 56 19.95 4.63 -3.68
CA THR A 56 20.66 3.66 -4.56
C THR A 56 19.82 2.67 -5.37
N ASN A 57 18.77 2.04 -4.83
CA ASN A 57 17.91 1.13 -5.61
C ASN A 57 16.65 0.77 -4.82
N PRO A 58 15.44 1.12 -5.25
CA PRO A 58 14.25 1.01 -4.41
C PRO A 58 13.71 -0.42 -4.23
N VAL A 59 13.92 -1.30 -5.22
CA VAL A 59 13.45 -2.70 -5.14
C VAL A 59 14.42 -3.54 -4.30
N LEU A 60 15.72 -3.34 -4.49
CA LEU A 60 16.73 -4.02 -3.69
C LEU A 60 16.82 -3.43 -2.28
N GLY A 61 16.63 -2.11 -2.15
CA GLY A 61 16.61 -1.40 -0.88
C GLY A 61 15.45 -1.84 0.01
N ALA A 62 14.23 -1.98 -0.52
CA ALA A 62 13.09 -2.47 0.26
C ALA A 62 13.25 -3.93 0.71
N LEU A 63 13.80 -4.80 -0.16
CA LEU A 63 14.02 -6.22 0.17
C LEU A 63 15.19 -6.44 1.15
N ILE A 64 16.28 -5.66 1.06
CA ILE A 64 17.39 -5.68 2.02
C ILE A 64 16.97 -5.05 3.36
N PHE A 65 16.00 -4.14 3.35
CA PHE A 65 15.54 -3.42 4.53
C PHE A 65 14.55 -4.21 5.40
N VAL A 66 13.74 -5.09 4.81
CA VAL A 66 12.95 -6.09 5.56
C VAL A 66 13.91 -6.96 6.38
N ALA A 67 14.93 -7.55 5.74
CA ALA A 67 15.90 -8.43 6.39
C ALA A 67 16.85 -7.75 7.43
N GLY A 68 17.01 -6.43 7.40
CA GLY A 68 18.12 -5.74 8.09
C GLY A 68 17.81 -5.08 9.44
N LEU A 69 16.59 -5.21 9.98
CA LEU A 69 16.14 -4.35 11.10
C LEU A 69 15.67 -5.12 12.34
N VAL A 70 16.38 -6.20 12.62
CA VAL A 70 16.22 -6.92 13.87
C VAL A 70 17.06 -6.23 14.94
N ARG A 71 16.37 -5.72 15.96
CA ARG A 71 16.91 -5.23 17.23
C ARG A 71 17.74 -3.95 17.19
N VAL A 72 17.00 -2.85 17.26
CA VAL A 72 17.31 -1.85 18.27
C VAL A 72 16.03 -1.62 19.06
N GLY A 73 16.05 -1.95 20.35
CA GLY A 73 14.84 -2.19 21.15
C GLY A 73 13.75 -1.11 21.12
N GLY A 74 12.52 -1.54 21.42
CA GLY A 74 11.29 -0.75 21.44
C GLY A 74 10.17 -1.42 20.64
N ALA A 75 8.90 -1.13 20.95
CA ALA A 75 7.76 -1.58 20.15
C ALA A 75 7.72 -0.83 18.81
N PRO A 76 7.50 -1.51 17.66
CA PRO A 76 7.63 -0.87 16.35
C PRO A 76 6.60 0.24 16.14
N TYR A 77 6.97 1.31 15.43
CA TYR A 77 6.02 2.31 14.98
C TYR A 77 4.96 1.69 14.08
N GLN A 78 3.70 2.04 14.33
CA GLN A 78 2.53 1.54 13.62
C GLN A 78 1.57 2.69 13.27
N HIS A 79 0.70 2.43 12.31
CA HIS A 79 -0.44 3.28 12.05
C HIS A 79 -1.62 2.85 12.91
N HIS A 80 -2.38 3.81 13.41
CA HIS A 80 -3.68 3.57 13.98
C HIS A 80 -4.80 3.72 12.93
N GLY A 81 -5.87 2.95 13.05
CA GLY A 81 -7.10 3.12 12.28
C GLY A 81 -7.18 2.31 10.97
N THR A 82 -8.39 2.28 10.41
CA THR A 82 -8.72 1.56 9.18
C THR A 82 -8.17 2.31 7.96
N LEU A 83 -7.28 1.65 7.21
CA LEU A 83 -6.73 2.18 5.97
C LEU A 83 -7.78 2.23 4.86
N HIS A 84 -7.74 3.29 4.07
CA HIS A 84 -8.34 3.44 2.75
C HIS A 84 -7.26 3.93 1.79
N HIS A 85 -6.81 3.07 0.89
CA HIS A 85 -5.70 3.33 -0.02
C HIS A 85 -6.22 3.73 -1.40
N PHE A 86 -5.88 4.94 -1.86
CA PHE A 86 -6.10 5.38 -3.23
C PHE A 86 -4.98 4.84 -4.11
N MET A 87 -5.25 3.74 -4.80
CA MET A 87 -4.31 3.15 -5.75
C MET A 87 -4.61 3.61 -7.15
N LEU A 88 -3.62 4.22 -7.81
CA LEU A 88 -3.71 4.57 -9.22
C LEU A 88 -3.46 3.32 -10.07
N VAL A 89 -4.27 3.15 -11.12
CA VAL A 89 -4.16 2.06 -12.09
C VAL A 89 -3.95 2.67 -13.47
N PRO A 90 -2.70 2.77 -13.95
CA PRO A 90 -2.42 3.27 -15.28
C PRO A 90 -2.82 2.23 -16.32
N PHE A 91 -3.75 2.57 -17.19
CA PHE A 91 -4.08 1.73 -18.34
C PHE A 91 -3.17 2.01 -19.54
N ASN A 92 -2.82 3.27 -19.75
CA ASN A 92 -1.86 3.75 -20.74
C ASN A 92 -1.39 5.18 -20.36
N GLN A 93 -0.64 5.86 -21.24
CA GLN A 93 -0.09 7.19 -20.98
C GLN A 93 -1.14 8.31 -20.78
N LYS A 94 -2.37 8.11 -21.26
CA LYS A 94 -3.44 9.13 -21.22
C LYS A 94 -4.62 8.72 -20.34
N GLU A 95 -4.68 7.45 -19.95
CA GLU A 95 -5.81 6.86 -19.26
C GLU A 95 -5.34 6.25 -17.94
N MET A 96 -5.81 6.86 -16.83
CA MET A 96 -5.53 6.42 -15.47
C MET A 96 -6.85 6.24 -14.74
N SER A 97 -6.96 5.14 -14.00
CA SER A 97 -8.04 4.92 -13.05
C SER A 97 -7.53 5.01 -11.61
N SER A 98 -8.45 5.02 -10.66
CA SER A 98 -8.15 4.89 -9.23
C SER A 98 -9.11 3.92 -8.55
N ILE A 99 -8.57 3.11 -7.65
CA ILE A 99 -9.31 2.19 -6.80
C ILE A 99 -9.09 2.59 -5.35
N LEU A 100 -10.18 2.79 -4.61
CA LEU A 100 -10.14 2.88 -3.16
C LEU A 100 -10.26 1.47 -2.58
N TRP A 101 -9.22 1.01 -1.88
CA TRP A 101 -9.22 -0.34 -1.31
C TRP A 101 -8.35 -0.46 -0.06
N ARG A 102 -8.27 -1.67 0.49
CA ARG A 102 -7.44 -1.99 1.66
C ARG A 102 -6.46 -3.09 1.29
N PRO A 103 -5.24 -2.79 0.83
CA PRO A 103 -4.24 -3.82 0.62
C PRO A 103 -4.01 -4.57 1.94
N GLY A 104 -3.76 -5.88 1.85
CA GLY A 104 -3.42 -6.72 3.00
C GLY A 104 -1.94 -6.67 3.36
N CYS A 105 -1.10 -5.99 2.57
CA CYS A 105 0.34 -6.04 2.69
C CYS A 105 1.03 -4.70 2.93
N ASP A 106 2.10 -4.77 3.73
CA ASP A 106 2.91 -3.62 4.12
C ASP A 106 3.72 -3.12 2.92
N SER A 107 4.08 -3.97 1.94
CA SER A 107 4.87 -3.53 0.77
C SER A 107 4.11 -2.61 -0.18
N ILE A 108 2.79 -2.74 -0.25
CA ILE A 108 1.93 -1.78 -0.95
C ILE A 108 1.82 -0.47 -0.15
N GLU A 109 1.76 -0.56 1.19
CA GLU A 109 1.74 0.62 2.06
C GLU A 109 3.09 1.35 2.15
N GLN A 110 4.22 0.66 1.94
CA GLN A 110 5.59 1.19 2.13
C GLN A 110 6.28 1.63 0.82
N ALA A 111 5.56 1.74 -0.29
CA ALA A 111 6.04 2.38 -1.52
C ALA A 111 7.32 1.77 -2.15
N ALA A 112 7.41 0.43 -2.20
CA ALA A 112 8.36 -0.26 -3.08
C ALA A 112 7.66 -0.92 -4.29
N CYS A 113 6.40 -1.33 -4.12
CA CYS A 113 5.65 -2.12 -5.09
C CYS A 113 5.21 -1.35 -6.34
N THR A 114 4.83 -0.07 -6.23
CA THR A 114 4.52 0.77 -7.42
C THR A 114 5.73 0.89 -8.36
N ARG A 115 6.95 0.88 -7.79
CA ARG A 115 8.21 0.88 -8.54
C ARG A 115 8.52 -0.45 -9.21
N ALA A 116 8.13 -1.58 -8.61
CA ALA A 116 8.25 -2.90 -9.23
C ALA A 116 7.29 -3.05 -10.43
N LEU A 117 6.05 -2.58 -10.29
CA LEU A 117 5.06 -2.60 -11.39
C LEU A 117 5.44 -1.72 -12.57
N ALA A 118 6.02 -0.55 -12.30
CA ALA A 118 6.53 0.32 -13.35
C ALA A 118 7.81 -0.19 -14.00
N LYS A 119 8.50 -1.19 -13.41
CA LYS A 119 9.76 -1.73 -13.90
C LYS A 119 9.60 -3.05 -14.66
N ASP A 120 8.53 -3.80 -14.42
CA ASP A 120 8.30 -5.13 -15.01
C ASP A 120 7.24 -5.19 -16.13
N GLY A 121 6.58 -4.07 -16.43
CA GLY A 121 5.72 -3.96 -17.62
C GLY A 121 6.45 -3.31 -18.79
N ASP A 122 5.98 -3.54 -20.02
CA ASP A 122 6.40 -2.87 -21.26
C ASP A 122 6.11 -1.35 -21.29
N LEU A 123 5.86 -0.76 -20.10
CA LEU A 123 5.74 0.66 -19.88
C LEU A 123 7.16 1.21 -19.79
N PRO A 124 7.55 2.16 -20.67
CA PRO A 124 8.92 2.65 -20.71
C PRO A 124 9.30 3.23 -19.34
N TYR A 125 10.27 2.59 -18.69
CA TYR A 125 10.96 3.14 -17.52
C TYR A 125 11.60 4.47 -17.95
N ARG A 126 10.94 5.57 -17.64
CA ARG A 126 11.43 6.92 -17.87
C ARG A 126 11.48 7.60 -16.51
N ASP A 127 12.69 7.83 -16.01
CA ASP A 127 12.99 8.44 -14.71
C ASP A 127 12.16 9.70 -14.42
N GLY A 128 11.72 10.44 -15.46
CA GLY A 128 10.88 11.63 -15.35
C GLY A 128 9.41 11.41 -14.96
N TRP A 129 8.80 10.25 -15.23
CA TRP A 129 7.36 10.05 -15.01
C TRP A 129 7.04 9.62 -13.57
N ILE A 130 7.89 8.76 -12.98
CA ILE A 130 7.80 8.36 -11.57
C ILE A 130 8.23 9.52 -10.65
N THR A 131 9.22 10.33 -11.05
CA THR A 131 9.61 11.53 -10.30
C THR A 131 8.55 12.62 -10.34
N GLN A 132 7.77 12.74 -11.43
CA GLN A 132 6.59 13.63 -11.47
C GLN A 132 5.44 13.17 -10.57
N LEU A 133 5.30 11.86 -10.36
CA LEU A 133 4.25 11.25 -9.54
C LEU A 133 4.62 11.17 -8.04
N MET A 134 5.89 11.43 -7.69
CA MET A 134 6.38 11.53 -6.31
C MET A 134 6.60 13.01 -5.94
N SER A 135 5.63 13.84 -6.27
CA SER A 135 5.71 15.27 -5.94
C SER A 135 5.27 15.50 -4.50
N LEU A 136 5.76 16.56 -3.84
CA LEU A 136 5.12 17.08 -2.62
C LEU A 136 3.61 17.38 -2.81
N GLY A 137 3.12 17.42 -4.05
CA GLY A 137 1.70 17.51 -4.39
C GLY A 137 0.90 16.27 -4.03
N ASP A 138 1.52 15.10 -3.98
CA ASP A 138 0.84 13.83 -3.65
C ASP A 138 0.49 13.70 -2.16
N HIS A 139 1.20 14.45 -1.30
CA HIS A 139 0.88 14.66 0.12
C HIS A 139 -0.03 15.87 0.37
N SER A 140 -0.58 16.50 -0.68
CA SER A 140 -1.37 17.72 -0.55
C SER A 140 -2.85 17.43 -0.41
N ILE A 141 -3.51 18.03 0.60
CA ILE A 141 -4.98 17.94 0.74
C ILE A 141 -5.69 18.49 -0.51
N PRO A 142 -5.45 19.75 -0.95
CA PRO A 142 -6.21 20.32 -2.06
C PRO A 142 -5.85 19.73 -3.43
N ARG A 143 -4.61 19.26 -3.61
CA ARG A 143 -4.12 18.80 -4.92
C ARG A 143 -4.18 17.30 -5.11
N ALA A 144 -4.27 16.50 -4.05
CA ALA A 144 -4.36 15.05 -4.14
C ALA A 144 -5.59 14.49 -3.41
N TYR A 145 -5.67 14.63 -2.09
CA TYR A 145 -6.68 13.92 -1.30
C TYR A 145 -8.13 14.35 -1.60
N ILE A 146 -8.39 15.66 -1.78
CA ILE A 146 -9.72 16.13 -2.17
C ILE A 146 -10.10 15.60 -3.56
N PRO A 147 -9.29 15.80 -4.62
CA PRO A 147 -9.58 15.22 -5.94
C PRO A 147 -9.77 13.70 -5.95
N LEU A 148 -8.94 12.94 -5.24
CA LEU A 148 -9.03 11.48 -5.15
C LEU A 148 -10.31 11.02 -4.44
N SER A 149 -10.70 11.72 -3.36
CA SER A 149 -11.95 11.45 -2.64
C SER A 149 -13.16 11.76 -3.52
N TRP A 150 -13.13 12.88 -4.25
CA TRP A 150 -14.17 13.25 -5.20
C TRP A 150 -14.29 12.22 -6.35
N ALA A 151 -13.17 11.85 -6.96
CA ALA A 151 -13.14 10.84 -8.01
C ALA A 151 -13.70 9.50 -7.52
N THR A 152 -13.38 9.10 -6.30
CA THR A 152 -13.94 7.89 -5.67
C THR A 152 -15.45 7.99 -5.50
N LEU A 153 -15.96 9.11 -4.98
CA LEU A 153 -17.40 9.32 -4.83
C LEU A 153 -18.13 9.25 -6.17
N ARG A 154 -17.63 9.96 -7.19
CA ARG A 154 -18.22 9.96 -8.55
C ARG A 154 -18.22 8.56 -9.17
N ARG A 155 -17.13 7.83 -8.99
CA ARG A 155 -17.03 6.43 -9.42
C ARG A 155 -18.06 5.57 -8.70
N TRP A 156 -18.18 5.69 -7.39
CA TRP A 156 -19.12 4.90 -6.59
C TRP A 156 -20.58 5.18 -6.95
N GLN A 157 -20.93 6.45 -7.21
CA GLN A 157 -22.24 6.83 -7.77
C GLN A 157 -22.50 6.11 -9.10
N GLN A 158 -21.56 6.21 -10.04
CA GLN A 158 -21.68 5.53 -11.33
C GLN A 158 -21.77 4.00 -11.18
N THR A 159 -20.96 3.39 -10.32
CA THR A 159 -21.00 1.94 -10.04
C THR A 159 -22.36 1.52 -9.48
N GLN A 160 -22.94 2.31 -8.59
CA GLN A 160 -24.26 2.04 -8.01
C GLN A 160 -25.38 2.20 -9.05
N GLU A 161 -25.37 3.27 -9.86
CA GLU A 161 -26.34 3.53 -10.93
C GLU A 161 -26.32 2.43 -12.00
N THR A 162 -25.13 2.04 -12.44
CA THR A 162 -24.93 1.04 -13.51
C THR A 162 -25.03 -0.40 -13.01
N ARG A 163 -25.16 -0.61 -11.69
CA ARG A 163 -25.03 -1.92 -11.02
C ARG A 163 -23.72 -2.64 -11.39
N GLY A 164 -22.68 -1.86 -11.66
CA GLY A 164 -21.33 -2.36 -11.90
C GLY A 164 -20.69 -2.87 -10.62
N THR A 165 -19.40 -3.23 -10.73
CA THR A 165 -18.60 -3.71 -9.61
C THR A 165 -17.60 -2.65 -9.16
N LEU A 166 -17.11 -2.75 -7.91
CA LEU A 166 -16.16 -1.79 -7.34
C LEU A 166 -14.84 -1.73 -8.11
N VAL A 167 -14.39 -2.87 -8.62
CA VAL A 167 -13.22 -3.00 -9.48
C VAL A 167 -13.65 -3.61 -10.81
N THR A 168 -13.34 -2.93 -11.91
CA THR A 168 -13.64 -3.40 -13.27
C THR A 168 -12.73 -4.56 -13.65
N GLU A 169 -13.13 -5.36 -14.64
CA GLU A 169 -12.32 -6.47 -15.17
C GLU A 169 -10.92 -6.02 -15.62
N ARG A 170 -10.83 -4.86 -16.28
CA ARG A 170 -9.56 -4.32 -16.80
C ARG A 170 -8.61 -3.92 -15.66
N GLU A 171 -9.16 -3.30 -14.61
CA GLU A 171 -8.39 -2.99 -13.41
C GLU A 171 -7.96 -4.23 -12.67
N TYR A 172 -8.88 -5.18 -12.50
CA TYR A 172 -8.63 -6.45 -11.83
C TYR A 172 -7.46 -7.17 -12.50
N ALA A 173 -7.50 -7.33 -13.83
CA ALA A 173 -6.44 -8.03 -14.57
C ALA A 173 -5.05 -7.40 -14.35
N LEU A 174 -4.95 -6.07 -14.40
CA LEU A 174 -3.68 -5.37 -14.18
C LEU A 174 -3.16 -5.53 -12.76
N VAL A 175 -4.03 -5.35 -11.76
CA VAL A 175 -3.65 -5.41 -10.35
C VAL A 175 -3.39 -6.85 -9.89
N ASP A 176 -4.16 -7.83 -10.39
CA ASP A 176 -3.97 -9.25 -10.10
C ASP A 176 -2.63 -9.75 -10.65
N GLN A 177 -2.32 -9.44 -11.92
CA GLN A 177 -1.03 -9.80 -12.54
C GLN A 177 0.13 -9.17 -11.77
N ALA A 178 -0.01 -7.89 -11.40
CA ALA A 178 0.91 -7.15 -10.58
C ALA A 178 1.21 -7.85 -9.24
N LEU A 179 0.17 -8.16 -8.47
CA LEU A 179 0.29 -8.81 -7.15
C LEU A 179 0.85 -10.23 -7.25
N LYS A 180 0.43 -11.02 -8.26
CA LYS A 180 0.97 -12.36 -8.52
C LYS A 180 2.46 -12.32 -8.84
N THR A 181 2.88 -11.35 -9.65
CA THR A 181 4.29 -11.16 -10.00
C THR A 181 5.12 -10.82 -8.77
N MET A 182 4.63 -9.90 -7.92
CA MET A 182 5.30 -9.57 -6.66
C MET A 182 5.43 -10.79 -5.76
N ARG A 183 4.34 -11.55 -5.59
CA ARG A 183 4.32 -12.74 -4.74
C ARG A 183 5.33 -13.78 -5.25
N PHE A 184 5.35 -14.03 -6.55
CA PHE A 184 6.32 -14.93 -7.17
C PHE A 184 7.77 -14.51 -6.86
N LYS A 185 8.09 -13.21 -6.98
CA LYS A 185 9.44 -12.68 -6.69
C LYS A 185 9.81 -12.81 -5.21
N VAL A 186 8.88 -12.57 -4.29
CA VAL A 186 9.10 -12.77 -2.85
C VAL A 186 9.38 -14.24 -2.53
N GLU A 187 8.59 -15.15 -3.11
CA GLU A 187 8.77 -16.59 -2.93
C GLU A 187 10.07 -17.10 -3.57
N GLU A 188 10.42 -16.61 -4.77
CA GLU A 188 11.68 -16.92 -5.41
C GLU A 188 12.85 -16.48 -4.54
N LYS A 189 12.81 -15.26 -3.99
CA LYS A 189 13.84 -14.77 -3.08
C LYS A 189 13.98 -15.62 -1.82
N SER A 190 12.87 -16.02 -1.20
CA SER A 190 12.86 -16.95 -0.05
C SER A 190 13.47 -18.31 -0.43
N ARG A 191 13.07 -18.92 -1.55
CA ARG A 191 13.66 -20.17 -2.05
C ARG A 191 15.16 -20.06 -2.33
N HIS A 192 15.57 -18.97 -2.98
CA HIS A 192 16.97 -18.73 -3.32
C HIS A 192 17.83 -18.55 -2.09
N MET A 193 17.30 -17.89 -1.06
CA MET A 193 17.93 -17.86 0.24
C MET A 193 18.07 -19.29 0.75
N ARG A 194 16.97 -20.04 0.88
CA ARG A 194 16.95 -21.41 1.48
C ARG A 194 17.94 -22.36 0.82
N TYR A 195 18.11 -22.25 -0.50
CA TYR A 195 19.01 -23.10 -1.27
C TYR A 195 20.50 -22.74 -1.09
N ASN A 196 20.83 -21.46 -0.94
CA ASN A 196 22.22 -20.98 -0.95
C ASN A 196 22.93 -21.05 0.42
N GLN A 197 22.26 -21.53 1.47
CA GLN A 197 22.84 -21.50 2.82
C GLN A 197 23.32 -22.88 3.28
N ARG A 198 24.54 -22.90 3.85
CA ARG A 198 25.19 -24.10 4.40
C ARG A 198 25.04 -24.24 5.92
N ASP A 199 24.60 -23.19 6.64
CA ASP A 199 24.39 -23.20 8.09
C ASP A 199 23.04 -22.54 8.46
N LEU A 200 22.09 -23.36 8.90
CA LEU A 200 20.73 -22.97 9.34
C LEU A 200 20.71 -22.28 10.72
N THR A 201 21.87 -21.96 11.29
CA THR A 201 22.02 -21.43 12.65
C THR A 201 22.11 -19.91 12.72
N ASP A 202 22.14 -19.23 11.57
CA ASP A 202 22.15 -17.77 11.53
C ASP A 202 20.75 -17.21 11.82
N ALA A 203 20.59 -16.61 12.99
CA ALA A 203 19.31 -16.08 13.47
C ALA A 203 18.76 -14.96 12.58
N ASP A 204 19.64 -14.15 11.98
CA ASP A 204 19.23 -13.04 11.11
C ASP A 204 18.63 -13.55 9.80
N TYR A 205 19.19 -14.64 9.30
CA TYR A 205 18.69 -15.28 8.10
C TYR A 205 17.32 -15.93 8.31
N LEU A 206 17.14 -16.68 9.41
CA LEU A 206 15.86 -17.32 9.73
C LEU A 206 14.76 -16.26 9.84
N GLN A 207 15.09 -15.13 10.45
CA GLN A 207 14.17 -14.00 10.58
C GLN A 207 13.81 -13.38 9.21
N ALA A 208 14.78 -13.19 8.31
CA ALA A 208 14.53 -12.69 6.96
C ALA A 208 13.61 -13.61 6.14
N ASP A 209 13.78 -14.92 6.25
CA ASP A 209 12.90 -15.90 5.58
C ASP A 209 11.47 -15.89 6.13
N ILE A 210 11.31 -15.75 7.45
CA ILE A 210 10.00 -15.58 8.12
C ILE A 210 9.29 -14.34 7.59
N GLU A 211 10.02 -13.23 7.42
CA GLU A 211 9.44 -11.97 6.95
C GLU A 211 9.03 -12.02 5.47
N LEU A 212 9.83 -12.66 4.61
CA LEU A 212 9.44 -12.88 3.22
C LEU A 212 8.21 -13.80 3.12
N THR A 213 8.15 -14.85 3.94
CA THR A 213 6.98 -15.74 4.00
C THR A 213 5.74 -14.95 4.40
N ARG A 214 5.84 -14.15 5.48
CA ARG A 214 4.76 -13.27 5.94
C ARG A 214 4.33 -12.29 4.86
N GLU A 215 5.26 -11.75 4.08
CA GLU A 215 4.94 -10.83 2.99
C GLU A 215 4.23 -11.53 1.82
N SER A 216 4.61 -12.78 1.49
CA SER A 216 3.88 -13.60 0.52
C SER A 216 2.43 -13.83 0.95
N ASP A 217 2.21 -14.15 2.23
CA ASP A 217 0.86 -14.36 2.79
C ASP A 217 0.02 -13.07 2.70
N LYS A 218 0.62 -11.94 3.03
CA LYS A 218 -0.03 -10.63 2.90
C LYS A 218 -0.41 -10.30 1.46
N LEU A 219 0.45 -10.64 0.48
CA LEU A 219 0.15 -10.50 -0.95
C LEU A 219 -1.00 -11.42 -1.38
N ALA A 220 -1.05 -12.65 -0.86
CA ALA A 220 -2.17 -13.57 -1.09
C ALA A 220 -3.49 -13.01 -0.52
N HIS A 221 -3.47 -12.40 0.67
CA HIS A 221 -4.63 -11.69 1.21
C HIS A 221 -5.04 -10.47 0.37
N SER A 222 -4.08 -9.72 -0.19
CA SER A 222 -4.38 -8.63 -1.12
C SER A 222 -5.09 -9.12 -2.38
N LEU A 223 -4.66 -10.26 -2.94
CA LEU A 223 -5.33 -10.91 -4.07
C LEU A 223 -6.78 -11.30 -3.74
N GLN A 224 -7.00 -11.92 -2.58
CA GLN A 224 -8.36 -12.27 -2.12
C GLN A 224 -9.25 -11.04 -1.90
N ARG A 225 -8.68 -9.94 -1.39
CA ARG A 225 -9.41 -8.67 -1.23
C ARG A 225 -9.75 -8.06 -2.57
N LEU A 226 -8.83 -8.07 -3.53
CA LEU A 226 -9.06 -7.58 -4.88
C LEU A 226 -10.18 -8.36 -5.58
N GLU A 227 -10.17 -9.69 -5.48
CA GLU A 227 -11.23 -10.53 -6.07
C GLU A 227 -12.59 -10.23 -5.45
N ARG A 228 -12.66 -10.00 -4.13
CA ARG A 228 -13.91 -9.56 -3.49
C ARG A 228 -14.42 -8.25 -4.08
N LEU A 229 -13.55 -7.28 -4.36
CA LEU A 229 -13.96 -6.00 -4.95
C LEU A 229 -14.46 -6.15 -6.39
N ARG A 230 -13.90 -7.11 -7.15
CA ARG A 230 -14.32 -7.42 -8.52
C ARG A 230 -15.76 -7.94 -8.59
N ILE A 231 -16.24 -8.62 -7.55
CA ILE A 231 -17.61 -9.16 -7.48
C ILE A 231 -18.54 -8.33 -6.59
N SER A 232 -18.03 -7.30 -5.91
CA SER A 232 -18.82 -6.48 -5.00
C SER A 232 -19.55 -5.37 -5.73
N HIS A 233 -20.84 -5.24 -5.43
CA HIS A 233 -21.70 -4.14 -5.87
C HIS A 233 -21.90 -3.14 -4.73
N LEU A 234 -22.33 -1.92 -5.07
CA LEU A 234 -22.63 -0.87 -4.11
C LEU A 234 -24.13 -0.67 -3.96
N SER A 235 -24.58 -0.55 -2.72
CA SER A 235 -25.89 -0.01 -2.37
C SER A 235 -25.84 1.52 -2.23
N LEU A 236 -27.01 2.17 -2.19
CA LEU A 236 -27.08 3.60 -1.85
C LEU A 236 -26.47 3.91 -0.49
N ALA A 237 -26.60 3.00 0.48
CA ALA A 237 -26.02 3.14 1.82
C ALA A 237 -24.48 3.11 1.78
N ASP A 238 -23.88 2.34 0.87
CA ASP A 238 -22.43 2.32 0.71
C ASP A 238 -21.88 3.63 0.12
N VAL A 239 -22.66 4.31 -0.74
CA VAL A 239 -22.28 5.57 -1.38
C VAL A 239 -22.54 6.78 -0.47
N TYR A 240 -23.72 6.83 0.16
CA TYR A 240 -24.23 8.02 0.85
C TYR A 240 -24.32 7.88 2.37
N GLY A 241 -24.03 6.69 2.91
CA GLY A 241 -24.12 6.43 4.34
C GLY A 241 -25.54 6.67 4.87
N SER A 242 -25.65 7.42 5.98
CA SER A 242 -26.94 7.78 6.57
C SER A 242 -27.82 8.66 5.67
N ALA A 243 -27.22 9.35 4.69
CA ALA A 243 -27.98 10.15 3.73
C ALA A 243 -28.70 9.31 2.68
N ALA A 244 -28.47 7.99 2.61
CA ALA A 244 -29.10 7.10 1.63
C ALA A 244 -30.64 7.01 1.75
N GLN A 245 -31.19 7.37 2.91
CA GLN A 245 -32.64 7.44 3.15
C GLN A 245 -33.22 8.83 2.89
N SER A 246 -32.40 9.78 2.40
CA SER A 246 -32.85 11.13 2.14
C SER A 246 -33.82 11.16 0.96
N PRO A 247 -35.02 11.77 1.11
CA PRO A 247 -35.96 11.95 0.00
C PRO A 247 -35.36 12.71 -1.19
N ALA A 248 -34.31 13.52 -0.96
CA ALA A 248 -33.60 14.24 -2.01
C ALA A 248 -32.84 13.30 -2.99
N LEU A 249 -32.58 12.05 -2.60
CA LEU A 249 -31.97 11.04 -3.47
C LEU A 249 -33.00 10.18 -4.23
N GLU A 250 -34.29 10.25 -3.87
CA GLU A 250 -35.37 9.53 -4.58
C GLU A 250 -35.86 10.28 -5.84
N ILE A 251 -35.50 11.56 -5.98
CA ILE A 251 -35.99 12.46 -7.04
C ILE A 251 -35.00 12.59 -8.22
N ALA A 252 -33.84 11.91 -8.16
CA ALA A 252 -32.81 11.93 -9.21
C ALA A 252 -32.91 10.68 -10.11
#